data_AF-A0A5C7DQI9-F1
#
_entry.id   AF-A0A5C7DQI9-F1
#
_cell.length_a   1.000
_cell.length_b   1.000
_cell.length_c   1.000
_cell.angle_alpha   90.00
_cell.angle_beta   90.00
_cell.angle_gamma   90.00
#
_symmetry.space_group_name_H-M   'P 1'
#
loop_
_entity.id
_entity.type
_entity.pdbx_description
1 polymer ?
#
loop_
_entity_poly.entity_id
_entity_poly.type
_entity_poly.pdbx_seq_one_letter_code
_entity_poly.pdbx_strand_id
1 'polypeptide(L)'
;MNAQKIREQILFYISHLQLIDFLVIVLVVFFFIATLFIALFIRHKANFAFIVIFLGILCSISMAFLGYFLIDNIARSRIVNIDYYKYFTYDNSLSIEYSLKNTSKNNFQYCKISISVHKKPTDDSKIQKILYSIKPIRSKSTILEKTIKPDQTINLRTKISDFKSEENFEIKINSKCF
;
A
#
# COMPACT_ATOMS: atom_id res chain seq x y z
N MET A 1 12.31 -6.61 -10.58
CA MET A 1 11.46 -5.46 -10.18
C MET A 1 12.21 -4.20 -10.62
N ASN A 2 11.70 -3.41 -11.57
CA ASN A 2 12.47 -2.30 -12.16
C ASN A 2 12.74 -1.19 -11.14
N ALA A 3 14.00 -0.75 -11.01
CA ALA A 3 14.41 0.34 -10.11
C ALA A 3 13.62 1.64 -10.35
N GLN A 4 13.22 1.90 -11.59
CA GLN A 4 12.37 3.05 -11.95
C GLN A 4 11.01 3.06 -11.24
N LYS A 5 10.34 1.90 -11.14
CA LYS A 5 9.05 1.79 -10.44
C LYS A 5 9.17 2.09 -8.94
N ILE A 6 10.28 1.68 -8.31
CA ILE A 6 10.53 1.94 -6.89
C ILE A 6 10.75 3.44 -6.68
N ARG A 7 11.56 4.08 -7.54
CA ARG A 7 11.79 5.52 -7.50
C ARG A 7 10.48 6.31 -7.63
N GLU A 8 9.65 6.00 -8.61
CA GLU A 8 8.35 6.65 -8.79
C GLU A 8 7.41 6.45 -7.59
N GLN A 9 7.41 5.27 -6.98
CA GLN A 9 6.64 5.02 -5.77
C GLN A 9 7.14 5.87 -4.60
N ILE A 10 8.45 5.94 -4.37
CA ILE A 10 9.04 6.74 -3.29
C ILE A 10 8.75 8.23 -3.52
N LEU A 11 8.96 8.75 -4.74
CA LEU A 11 8.70 10.15 -5.07
C LEU A 11 7.22 10.51 -4.88
N PHE A 12 6.30 9.65 -5.31
CA PHE A 12 4.88 9.87 -5.11
C PHE A 12 4.51 9.93 -3.62
N TYR A 13 5.12 9.09 -2.78
CA TYR A 13 4.89 9.12 -1.34
C TYR A 13 5.47 10.40 -0.69
N ILE A 14 6.73 10.73 -0.97
CA ILE A 14 7.39 11.90 -0.38
C ILE A 14 6.68 13.21 -0.77
N SER A 15 6.23 13.32 -2.02
CA SER A 15 5.54 14.53 -2.50
C SER A 15 4.15 14.76 -1.90
N HIS A 16 3.52 13.71 -1.37
CA HIS A 16 2.15 13.76 -0.84
C HIS A 16 2.09 13.42 0.65
N LEU A 17 3.21 13.55 1.38
CA LEU A 17 3.23 13.35 2.83
C LEU A 17 2.32 14.38 3.51
N GLN A 18 1.40 13.90 4.34
CA GLN A 18 0.53 14.77 5.14
C GLN A 18 1.17 15.06 6.49
N LEU A 19 0.72 16.13 7.16
CA LEU A 19 1.20 16.52 8.50
C LEU A 19 1.15 15.36 9.51
N ILE A 20 0.15 14.48 9.39
CA ILE A 20 0.00 13.33 10.29
C ILE A 20 1.09 12.28 10.08
N ASP A 21 1.59 12.08 8.86
CA ASP A 21 2.72 11.18 8.61
C ASP A 21 3.99 11.74 9.24
N PHE A 22 4.20 13.07 9.14
CA PHE A 22 5.34 13.74 9.77
C PHE A 22 5.32 13.59 11.29
N LEU A 23 4.16 13.75 11.92
CA LEU A 23 4.00 13.58 13.37
C LEU A 23 4.37 12.17 13.83
N VAL A 24 3.94 11.13 13.09
CA VAL A 24 4.32 9.73 13.39
C VAL A 24 5.82 9.52 13.22
N ILE A 25 6.44 10.04 12.16
CA ILE A 25 7.88 9.92 11.94
C ILE A 25 8.66 10.58 13.08
N VAL A 26 8.28 11.82 13.47
CA VAL A 26 8.90 12.53 14.59
C VAL A 26 8.76 11.74 15.89
N LEU A 27 7.57 11.18 16.15
CA LEU A 27 7.32 10.37 17.35
C LEU A 27 8.22 9.13 17.40
N VAL A 28 8.35 8.39 16.29
CA VAL A 28 9.20 7.20 16.19
C VAL A 28 10.67 7.56 16.42
N VAL A 29 11.16 8.63 15.79
CA VAL A 29 12.54 9.09 15.95
C VAL A 29 12.80 9.57 17.38
N PHE A 30 11.88 10.33 17.96
CA PHE A 30 11.98 10.79 19.34
C PHE A 30 12.06 9.61 20.32
N PHE A 31 11.20 8.59 20.14
CA PHE A 31 11.21 7.39 20.96
C PHE A 31 12.54 6.63 20.84
N PHE A 32 13.05 6.48 19.61
CA PHE A 32 14.34 5.84 19.38
C PHE A 32 15.49 6.59 20.08
N ILE A 33 15.55 7.92 19.95
CA ILE A 33 16.56 8.74 20.64
C ILE A 33 16.44 8.61 22.16
N ALA A 34 15.22 8.63 22.70
CA ALA A 34 15.00 8.42 24.13
C ALA A 34 15.52 7.05 24.61
N THR A 35 15.32 5.98 23.82
CA THR A 35 15.87 4.66 24.16
C THR A 35 17.41 4.64 24.16
N LEU A 36 18.06 5.39 23.26
CA LEU A 36 19.52 5.53 23.27
C LEU A 36 20.02 6.27 24.51
N PHE A 37 19.32 7.33 24.94
CA PHE A 37 19.65 8.01 26.19
C PHE A 37 19.51 7.08 27.40
N ILE A 38 18.44 6.30 27.48
CA ILE A 38 18.23 5.32 28.54
C ILE A 38 19.36 4.27 28.54
N ALA A 39 19.75 3.77 27.37
CA ALA A 39 20.87 2.83 27.25
C ALA A 39 22.20 3.44 27.72
N LEU A 40 22.43 4.73 27.45
CA LEU A 40 23.62 5.45 27.89
C LEU A 40 23.66 5.61 29.42
N PHE A 41 22.52 5.88 30.07
CA PHE A 41 22.44 5.92 31.53
C PHE A 41 22.75 4.57 32.18
N ILE A 42 22.39 3.46 31.54
CA ILE A 42 22.58 2.10 32.09
C ILE A 42 23.90 1.47 31.60
N ARG A 43 24.85 2.29 31.12
CA ARG A 43 26.14 1.85 30.56
C ARG A 43 26.93 0.94 31.50
N HIS A 44 26.78 1.07 32.82
CA HIS A 44 27.45 0.21 33.80
C HIS A 44 27.09 -1.27 33.68
N LYS A 45 25.96 -1.62 33.05
CA LYS A 45 25.55 -3.00 32.78
C LYS A 45 25.44 -3.23 31.27
N ALA A 46 26.57 -3.53 30.63
CA ALA A 46 26.68 -3.69 29.18
C ALA A 46 25.62 -4.63 28.56
N ASN A 47 25.37 -5.79 29.18
CA ASN A 47 24.36 -6.75 28.70
C ASN A 47 22.94 -6.15 28.73
N PHE A 48 22.62 -5.37 29.76
CA PHE A 48 21.31 -4.75 29.89
C PHE A 48 21.14 -3.61 28.89
N ALA A 49 22.18 -2.78 28.71
CA ALA A 49 22.17 -1.72 27.70
C ALA A 49 21.95 -2.27 26.29
N PHE A 50 22.57 -3.40 25.94
CA PHE A 50 22.37 -4.05 24.64
C PHE A 50 20.92 -4.49 24.42
N ILE A 51 20.30 -5.11 25.43
CA ILE A 51 18.89 -5.54 25.37
C ILE A 51 17.97 -4.33 25.19
N VAL A 52 18.22 -3.23 25.89
CA VAL A 52 17.43 -1.99 25.78
C VAL A 52 17.52 -1.42 24.36
N ILE A 53 18.70 -1.38 23.75
CA ILE A 53 18.88 -0.90 22.37
C ILE A 53 18.12 -1.81 21.39
N PHE A 54 18.29 -3.14 21.52
CA PHE A 54 17.61 -4.10 20.66
C PHE A 54 16.09 -3.97 20.75
N LEU A 55 15.55 -3.85 21.97
CA LEU A 55 14.12 -3.67 22.20
C LEU A 55 13.64 -2.31 21.69
N GLY A 56 14.45 -1.25 21.82
CA GLY A 56 14.17 0.08 21.30
C GLY A 56 14.03 0.08 19.77
N ILE A 57 14.91 -0.64 19.06
CA ILE A 57 14.82 -0.82 17.60
C ILE A 57 13.53 -1.56 17.24
N LEU A 58 13.27 -2.70 17.89
CA LEU A 58 12.07 -3.51 17.60
C LEU A 58 10.78 -2.72 17.85
N CYS A 59 10.73 -1.97 18.95
CA CYS A 59 9.59 -1.14 19.32
C CYS A 59 9.39 0.01 18.32
N SER A 60 10.48 0.65 17.87
CA SER A 60 10.43 1.74 16.87
C SER A 60 9.88 1.24 15.53
N ILE A 61 10.31 0.05 15.08
CA ILE A 61 9.78 -0.58 13.86
C ILE A 61 8.28 -0.88 14.02
N SER A 62 7.89 -1.42 15.17
CA SER A 62 6.47 -1.71 15.47
C SER A 62 5.62 -0.44 15.47
N MET A 63 6.09 0.65 16.10
CA MET A 63 5.40 1.94 16.10
C MET A 63 5.25 2.52 14.69
N ALA A 64 6.29 2.44 13.86
CA ALA A 64 6.20 2.90 12.47
C ALA A 64 5.14 2.10 11.68
N PHE A 65 5.10 0.78 11.85
CA PHE A 65 4.11 -0.07 11.19
C PHE A 65 2.69 0.20 11.67
N LEU A 66 2.47 0.26 12.99
CA LEU A 66 1.18 0.55 13.58
C LEU A 66 0.70 1.97 13.26
N GLY A 67 1.59 2.95 13.28
CA GLY A 67 1.30 4.33 12.91
C GLY A 67 0.82 4.43 11.47
N TYR A 68 1.52 3.78 10.53
CA TYR A 68 1.08 3.71 9.14
C TYR A 68 -0.29 3.04 9.01
N PHE A 69 -0.50 1.90 9.68
CA PHE A 69 -1.77 1.17 9.63
C PHE A 69 -2.94 2.00 10.18
N LEU A 70 -2.74 2.73 11.28
CA LEU A 70 -3.75 3.61 11.86
C LEU A 70 -4.09 4.78 10.93
N ILE A 71 -3.08 5.42 10.33
CA ILE A 71 -3.30 6.50 9.36
C ILE A 71 -4.10 5.98 8.17
N ASP A 72 -3.73 4.83 7.60
CA ASP A 72 -4.37 4.28 6.41
C ASP A 72 -5.84 3.88 6.69
N ASN A 73 -6.13 3.31 7.86
CA ASN A 73 -7.48 2.86 8.21
C ASN A 73 -8.40 3.96 8.75
N ILE A 74 -7.87 4.98 9.44
CA ILE A 74 -8.69 6.01 10.10
C ILE A 74 -8.67 7.30 9.29
N ALA A 75 -7.48 7.85 9.04
CA ALA A 75 -7.35 9.14 8.37
C ALA A 75 -7.57 9.04 6.85
N ARG A 76 -7.31 7.88 6.24
CA ARG A 76 -7.40 7.62 4.80
C ARG A 76 -8.31 6.45 4.44
N SER A 77 -9.35 6.25 5.25
CA SER A 77 -10.31 5.17 5.05
C SER A 77 -10.99 5.30 3.68
N ARG A 78 -11.06 4.18 2.96
CA ARG A 78 -11.58 4.13 1.58
C ARG A 78 -12.08 2.74 1.26
N ILE A 79 -13.08 2.67 0.40
CA ILE A 79 -13.62 1.40 -0.10
C ILE A 79 -13.41 1.37 -1.61
N VAL A 80 -12.89 0.25 -2.10
CA VAL A 80 -12.73 0.00 -3.53
C VAL A 80 -13.50 -1.26 -3.89
N ASN A 81 -14.42 -1.14 -4.84
CA ASN A 81 -15.18 -2.28 -5.34
C ASN A 81 -14.91 -2.46 -6.83
N ILE A 82 -14.82 -3.72 -7.27
CA ILE A 82 -14.79 -4.07 -8.67
C ILE A 82 -16.24 -4.19 -9.13
N ASP A 83 -16.68 -3.25 -9.97
CA ASP A 83 -18.08 -3.22 -10.42
C ASP A 83 -18.26 -4.17 -11.62
N TYR A 84 -17.33 -4.12 -12.56
CA TYR A 84 -17.40 -4.92 -13.79
C TYR A 84 -16.03 -5.13 -14.41
N TYR A 85 -15.82 -6.27 -15.08
CA TYR A 85 -14.64 -6.48 -15.92
C TYR A 85 -15.04 -7.20 -17.20
N LYS A 86 -14.39 -6.83 -18.31
CA LYS A 86 -14.63 -7.42 -19.63
C LYS A 86 -13.33 -7.63 -20.38
N TYR A 87 -13.17 -8.83 -20.90
CA TYR A 87 -12.12 -9.16 -21.85
C TYR A 87 -12.59 -8.85 -23.28
N PHE A 88 -11.72 -8.20 -24.05
CA PHE A 88 -11.94 -7.90 -25.45
C PHE A 88 -11.01 -8.76 -26.31
N THR A 89 -11.60 -9.70 -27.05
CA THR A 89 -10.86 -10.65 -27.91
C THR A 89 -10.22 -9.98 -29.12
N TYR A 90 -10.81 -8.90 -29.64
CA TYR A 90 -10.31 -8.22 -30.84
C TYR A 90 -8.98 -7.50 -30.63
N ASP A 91 -8.72 -6.99 -29.42
CA ASP A 91 -7.53 -6.20 -29.11
C ASP A 91 -6.72 -6.77 -27.93
N ASN A 92 -7.02 -8.02 -27.53
CA ASN A 92 -6.40 -8.73 -26.41
C ASN A 92 -6.24 -7.84 -25.17
N SER A 93 -7.33 -7.18 -24.77
CA SER A 93 -7.32 -6.25 -23.66
C SER A 93 -8.34 -6.59 -22.59
N LEU A 94 -7.99 -6.30 -21.34
CA LEU A 94 -8.87 -6.45 -20.19
C LEU A 94 -9.26 -5.05 -19.70
N SER A 95 -10.55 -4.73 -19.77
CA SER A 95 -11.11 -3.51 -19.19
C SER A 95 -11.72 -3.81 -17.84
N ILE A 96 -11.34 -3.02 -16.84
CA ILE A 96 -11.79 -3.18 -15.46
C ILE A 96 -12.41 -1.87 -15.02
N GLU A 97 -13.67 -1.94 -14.60
CA GLU A 97 -14.48 -0.85 -14.05
C GLU A 97 -14.60 -1.05 -12.55
N TYR A 98 -14.31 0.00 -11.80
CA TYR A 98 -14.26 -0.05 -10.35
C TYR A 98 -14.68 1.29 -9.75
N SER A 99 -15.28 1.21 -8.57
CA SER A 99 -15.73 2.34 -7.79
C SER A 99 -14.80 2.56 -6.60
N LEU A 100 -14.45 3.81 -6.37
CA LEU A 100 -13.67 4.25 -5.21
C LEU A 100 -14.54 5.21 -4.40
N LYS A 101 -14.87 4.82 -3.17
CA LYS A 101 -15.57 5.66 -2.21
C LYS A 101 -14.59 6.17 -1.16
N ASN A 102 -14.56 7.49 -0.96
CA ASN A 102 -13.89 8.10 0.18
C ASN A 102 -14.78 7.95 1.41
N THR A 103 -14.34 7.19 2.42
CA THR A 103 -15.06 7.05 3.71
C THR A 103 -14.38 7.83 4.83
N SER A 104 -13.32 8.57 4.51
CA SER A 104 -12.57 9.38 5.46
C SER A 104 -13.25 10.73 5.67
N LYS A 105 -12.85 11.41 6.75
CA LYS A 105 -13.30 12.78 7.04
C LYS A 105 -12.61 13.84 6.17
N ASN A 106 -11.54 13.48 5.47
CA ASN A 106 -10.71 14.40 4.70
C ASN A 106 -10.98 14.24 3.20
N ASN A 107 -10.74 15.31 2.43
CA ASN A 107 -10.74 15.21 0.98
C ASN A 107 -9.49 14.46 0.50
N PHE A 108 -9.64 13.51 -0.41
CA PHE A 108 -8.49 12.98 -1.14
C PHE A 108 -8.21 13.88 -2.33
N GLN A 109 -6.95 14.26 -2.53
CA GLN A 109 -6.52 15.04 -3.69
C GLN A 109 -5.80 14.16 -4.71
N TYR A 110 -5.05 13.18 -4.22
CA TYR A 110 -4.22 12.31 -5.03
C TYR A 110 -4.48 10.86 -4.68
N CYS A 111 -4.88 10.06 -5.66
CA CYS A 111 -5.12 8.63 -5.48
C CYS A 111 -4.31 7.83 -6.49
N LYS A 112 -3.43 6.97 -6.00
CA LYS A 112 -2.75 5.97 -6.80
C LYS A 112 -3.50 4.66 -6.72
N ILE A 113 -4.05 4.23 -7.85
CA ILE A 113 -4.74 2.95 -7.97
C ILE A 113 -3.84 1.98 -8.71
N SER A 114 -3.60 0.82 -8.12
CA SER A 114 -2.80 -0.26 -8.66
C SER A 114 -3.67 -1.47 -8.85
N ILE A 115 -3.84 -1.89 -10.10
CA ILE A 115 -4.58 -3.08 -10.46
C ILE A 115 -3.58 -4.16 -10.84
N SER A 116 -3.68 -5.31 -10.20
CA SER A 116 -2.85 -6.47 -10.48
C SER A 116 -3.72 -7.68 -10.81
N VAL A 117 -3.38 -8.34 -11.91
CA VAL A 117 -4.06 -9.56 -12.36
C VAL A 117 -3.17 -10.74 -12.00
N HIS A 118 -3.72 -11.67 -11.25
CA HIS A 118 -3.04 -12.86 -10.74
C HIS A 118 -3.62 -14.11 -11.39
N LYS A 119 -2.80 -15.15 -11.53
CA LYS A 119 -3.27 -16.46 -11.97
C LYS A 119 -4.09 -17.09 -10.85
N LYS A 120 -5.28 -17.60 -11.16
CA LYS A 120 -6.06 -18.37 -10.19
C LYS A 120 -5.45 -19.78 -10.10
N PRO A 121 -5.07 -20.25 -8.90
CA PRO A 121 -4.56 -21.60 -8.75
C PRO A 121 -5.64 -22.61 -9.16
N THR A 122 -5.28 -23.57 -10.02
CA THR A 122 -6.17 -24.66 -10.44
C THR A 122 -6.19 -25.80 -9.42
N ASP A 123 -5.09 -25.98 -8.68
CA ASP A 123 -4.93 -27.01 -7.64
C ASP A 123 -4.85 -26.42 -6.23
N ASP A 124 -5.34 -27.16 -5.25
CA ASP A 124 -5.42 -26.79 -3.82
C ASP A 124 -4.06 -26.82 -3.08
N SER A 125 -2.96 -26.89 -3.83
CA SER A 125 -1.62 -26.89 -3.25
C SER A 125 -1.28 -25.51 -2.66
N LYS A 126 -1.11 -25.46 -1.33
CA LYS A 126 -0.83 -24.23 -0.57
C LYS A 126 0.35 -23.42 -1.13
N ILE A 127 1.36 -24.10 -1.69
CA ILE A 127 2.58 -23.47 -2.24
C ILE A 127 2.26 -22.70 -3.53
N GLN A 128 1.48 -23.27 -4.45
CA GLN A 128 1.12 -22.58 -5.70
C GLN A 128 0.21 -21.37 -5.43
N LYS A 129 -0.71 -21.50 -4.46
CA LYS A 129 -1.56 -20.38 -4.02
C LYS A 129 -0.75 -19.18 -3.52
N ILE A 130 0.33 -19.43 -2.77
CA ILE A 130 1.25 -18.39 -2.31
C ILE A 130 2.01 -17.78 -3.49
N LEU A 131 2.60 -18.61 -4.35
CA LEU A 131 3.40 -18.14 -5.48
C LEU A 131 2.60 -17.24 -6.44
N TYR A 132 1.38 -17.67 -6.80
CA TYR A 132 0.51 -16.90 -7.71
C TYR A 132 -0.11 -15.66 -7.06
N SER A 133 -0.26 -15.64 -5.73
CA SER A 133 -0.66 -14.43 -5.00
C SER A 133 0.44 -13.35 -5.00
N ILE A 134 1.71 -13.74 -5.02
CA ILE A 134 2.84 -12.81 -4.94
C ILE A 134 3.21 -12.23 -6.32
N LYS A 135 3.17 -13.04 -7.38
CA LYS A 135 3.61 -12.62 -8.72
C LYS A 135 2.41 -12.35 -9.64
N PRO A 136 2.05 -11.08 -9.89
CA PRO A 136 1.00 -10.77 -10.86
C PRO A 136 1.48 -11.04 -12.30
N ILE A 137 0.55 -11.49 -13.13
CA ILE A 137 0.72 -11.68 -14.58
C ILE A 137 0.92 -10.30 -15.23
N ARG A 138 0.03 -9.37 -14.91
CA ARG A 138 0.07 -7.97 -15.36
C ARG A 138 -0.28 -7.06 -14.20
N SER A 139 0.36 -5.89 -14.15
CA SER A 139 0.03 -4.84 -13.20
C SER A 139 0.06 -3.49 -13.89
N LYS A 140 -0.94 -2.66 -13.60
CA LYS A 140 -1.01 -1.27 -14.07
C LYS A 140 -1.34 -0.38 -12.90
N SER A 141 -0.55 0.69 -12.73
CA SER A 141 -0.81 1.74 -11.76
C SER A 141 -1.22 3.00 -12.49
N THR A 142 -2.29 3.64 -12.01
CA THR A 142 -2.78 4.93 -12.51
C THR A 142 -2.79 5.92 -11.34
N ILE A 143 -2.35 7.14 -11.59
CA ILE A 143 -2.42 8.24 -10.64
C ILE A 143 -3.61 9.09 -11.04
N LEU A 144 -4.49 9.37 -10.08
CA LEU A 144 -5.63 10.24 -10.23
C LEU A 144 -5.39 11.51 -9.43
N GLU A 145 -5.33 12.64 -10.13
CA GLU A 145 -5.20 13.98 -9.58
C GLU A 145 -6.57 14.65 -9.58
N LYS A 146 -7.48 14.15 -8.73
CA LYS A 146 -8.84 14.65 -8.62
C LYS A 146 -9.28 14.67 -7.18
N THR A 147 -9.88 15.78 -6.76
CA THR A 147 -10.46 15.90 -5.43
C THR A 147 -11.68 15.00 -5.26
N ILE A 148 -11.64 14.09 -4.30
CA ILE A 148 -12.73 13.22 -3.87
C ILE A 148 -13.15 13.64 -2.46
N LYS A 149 -14.34 14.23 -2.33
CA LYS A 149 -14.88 14.68 -1.04
C LYS A 149 -15.25 13.48 -0.15
N PRO A 150 -15.36 13.68 1.19
CA PRO A 150 -15.96 12.71 2.09
C PRO A 150 -17.29 12.17 1.55
N ASP A 151 -17.46 10.85 1.67
CA ASP A 151 -18.60 10.07 1.18
C ASP A 151 -18.86 10.09 -0.33
N GLN A 152 -18.00 10.76 -1.10
CA GLN A 152 -18.10 10.76 -2.56
C GLN A 152 -17.57 9.45 -3.14
N THR A 153 -18.36 8.86 -4.04
CA THR A 153 -17.95 7.73 -4.87
C THR A 153 -17.59 8.22 -6.27
N ILE A 154 -16.48 7.73 -6.80
CA ILE A 154 -16.09 7.93 -8.20
C ILE A 154 -15.98 6.60 -8.91
N ASN A 155 -16.42 6.57 -10.17
CA ASN A 155 -16.31 5.40 -11.02
C ASN A 155 -15.14 5.60 -11.98
N LEU A 156 -14.29 4.59 -12.07
CA LEU A 156 -13.06 4.62 -12.84
C LEU A 156 -12.96 3.40 -13.72
N ARG A 157 -12.27 3.54 -14.85
CA ARG A 157 -12.04 2.47 -15.81
C ARG A 157 -10.57 2.41 -16.17
N THR A 158 -9.98 1.22 -16.09
CA THR A 158 -8.60 0.97 -16.48
C THR A 158 -8.56 -0.14 -17.50
N LYS A 159 -7.90 0.12 -18.64
CA LYS A 159 -7.61 -0.88 -19.67
C LYS A 159 -6.18 -1.42 -19.50
N ILE A 160 -6.05 -2.74 -19.49
CA ILE A 160 -4.79 -3.48 -19.52
C ILE A 160 -4.65 -4.12 -20.89
N SER A 161 -3.68 -3.67 -21.68
CA SER A 161 -3.38 -4.22 -23.01
C SER A 161 -2.54 -5.50 -22.93
N ASP A 162 -2.51 -6.27 -24.02
CA ASP A 162 -1.72 -7.49 -24.18
C ASP A 162 -1.97 -8.54 -23.07
N PHE A 163 -3.24 -8.72 -22.75
CA PHE A 163 -3.73 -9.75 -21.84
C PHE A 163 -4.19 -10.97 -22.66
N LYS A 164 -3.74 -12.17 -22.29
CA LYS A 164 -4.17 -13.42 -22.94
C LYS A 164 -5.25 -14.08 -22.07
N SER A 165 -6.43 -14.30 -22.63
CA SER A 165 -7.63 -14.79 -21.91
C SER A 165 -7.61 -16.27 -21.51
N GLU A 166 -6.59 -17.04 -21.88
CA GLU A 166 -6.59 -18.49 -21.69
C GLU A 166 -6.38 -18.96 -20.24
N GLU A 167 -6.10 -18.04 -19.31
CA GLU A 167 -5.85 -18.39 -17.91
C GLU A 167 -7.03 -17.98 -17.02
N ASN A 168 -7.50 -18.89 -16.15
CA ASN A 168 -8.34 -18.49 -15.01
C ASN A 168 -7.58 -17.44 -14.18
N PHE A 169 -8.13 -16.24 -14.02
CA PHE A 169 -7.45 -15.13 -13.35
C PHE A 169 -8.27 -14.53 -12.20
N GLU A 170 -7.58 -13.85 -11.29
CA GLU A 170 -8.14 -13.07 -10.20
C GLU A 170 -7.63 -11.63 -10.30
N ILE A 171 -8.52 -10.65 -10.18
CA ILE A 171 -8.17 -9.23 -10.19
C ILE A 171 -8.06 -8.74 -8.75
N LYS A 172 -6.93 -8.13 -8.40
CA LYS A 172 -6.74 -7.41 -7.14
C LYS A 172 -6.57 -5.93 -7.42
N ILE A 173 -7.29 -5.10 -6.68
CA ILE A 173 -7.17 -3.64 -6.75
C ILE A 173 -6.67 -3.15 -5.39
N ASN A 174 -5.62 -2.32 -5.44
CA ASN A 174 -5.11 -1.62 -4.28
C ASN A 174 -5.14 -0.12 -4.58
N SER A 175 -5.71 0.68 -3.68
CA SER A 175 -5.71 2.13 -3.76
C SER A 175 -4.86 2.71 -2.63
N LYS A 176 -4.16 3.80 -2.91
CA LYS A 176 -3.41 4.61 -1.94
C LYS A 176 -3.80 6.06 -2.20
N CYS A 177 -4.51 6.68 -1.26
CA CYS A 177 -5.03 8.03 -1.40
C CYS A 177 -4.45 8.97 -0.34
N PHE A 178 -4.23 10.23 -0.71
CA PHE A 178 -3.66 11.28 0.11
C PHE A 178 -4.55 12.52 0.04
#